data_AF-A0A455UE16-F1
#
_entry.id   AF-A0A455UE16-F1
#
_cell.length_a   1.000
_cell.length_b   1.000
_cell.length_c   1.000
_cell.angle_alpha   90.00
_cell.angle_beta   90.00
_cell.angle_gamma   90.00
#
_symmetry.space_group_name_H-M   'P 1'
#
loop_
_entity.id
_entity.type
_entity.pdbx_description
1 polymer ?
#
loop_
_entity_poly.entity_id
_entity_poly.type
_entity_poly.pdbx_seq_one_letter_code
_entity_poly.pdbx_strand_id
1 'polypeptide(L)'
;MEHLTYVLGEEGVAFDESALWLLGKAAEGSMRDAMSLTDQAIAFGQGAVRHADVAAMLGTLDHRHILALAEALADVDVQRLLAEVAQLAEQGPDFAAVLDELSSMLHRLAVAQMVPDAVDNSHGDRDVILQLASRFTAEDIQLYYQIGIQGRGDMVHAPDLRSALEMTLLRMLAFRPRVCRNHHVRSYHCAASPQKLGLLQKLWLPQKLWLMRRMLPCRLLIRPHHPGTLARSEVSARS
;
A
#
# COMPACT_ATOMS: atom_id res chain seq x y z
N MET A 1 -6.76 1.99 -23.82
CA MET A 1 -6.16 0.65 -23.99
C MET A 1 -6.74 -0.09 -25.17
N GLU A 2 -8.06 -0.28 -25.27
CA GLU A 2 -8.71 -0.98 -26.40
C GLU A 2 -8.23 -0.49 -27.77
N HIS A 3 -7.98 0.82 -27.90
CA HIS A 3 -7.44 1.39 -29.14
C HIS A 3 -6.01 0.94 -29.46
N LEU A 4 -5.11 0.87 -28.48
CA LEU A 4 -3.73 0.39 -28.71
C LEU A 4 -3.70 -1.10 -29.05
N THR A 5 -4.51 -1.90 -28.35
CA THR A 5 -4.69 -3.33 -28.64
C THR A 5 -5.19 -3.54 -30.06
N TYR A 6 -6.17 -2.74 -30.50
CA TYR A 6 -6.70 -2.79 -31.86
C TYR A 6 -5.61 -2.46 -32.91
N VAL A 7 -4.90 -1.34 -32.73
CA VAL A 7 -3.87 -0.89 -33.69
C VAL A 7 -2.72 -1.90 -33.79
N LEU A 8 -2.19 -2.39 -32.66
CA LEU A 8 -1.11 -3.38 -32.68
C LEU A 8 -1.55 -4.73 -33.26
N GLY A 9 -2.83 -5.09 -33.07
CA GLY A 9 -3.42 -6.28 -33.68
C GLY A 9 -3.49 -6.17 -35.21
N GLU A 10 -3.91 -5.03 -35.75
CA GLU A 10 -3.95 -4.79 -37.20
C GLU A 10 -2.55 -4.76 -37.84
N GLU A 11 -1.55 -4.24 -37.13
CA GLU A 11 -0.14 -4.19 -37.58
C GLU A 11 0.61 -5.53 -37.39
N GLY A 12 -0.02 -6.53 -36.75
CA GLY A 12 0.60 -7.84 -36.51
C GLY A 12 1.78 -7.81 -35.52
N VAL A 13 1.82 -6.81 -34.64
CA VAL A 13 2.89 -6.65 -33.65
C VAL A 13 2.59 -7.50 -32.43
N ALA A 14 3.55 -8.29 -31.96
CA ALA A 14 3.41 -9.04 -30.71
C ALA A 14 3.51 -8.10 -29.51
N PHE A 15 2.57 -8.18 -28.56
CA PHE A 15 2.56 -7.31 -27.38
C PHE A 15 2.13 -8.04 -26.10
N ASP A 16 2.64 -7.56 -24.96
CA ASP A 16 2.14 -7.92 -23.63
C ASP A 16 1.08 -6.91 -23.16
N GLU A 17 -0.03 -7.38 -22.59
CA GLU A 17 -1.05 -6.47 -22.04
C GLU A 17 -0.48 -5.56 -20.94
N SER A 18 0.43 -6.07 -20.11
CA SER A 18 1.10 -5.30 -19.06
C SER A 18 2.03 -4.21 -19.61
N ALA A 19 2.51 -4.33 -20.85
CA ALA A 19 3.31 -3.30 -21.52
C ALA A 19 2.42 -2.15 -22.02
N LEU A 20 1.26 -2.48 -22.59
CA LEU A 20 0.25 -1.49 -23.01
C LEU A 20 -0.23 -0.62 -21.86
N TRP A 21 -0.37 -1.23 -20.69
CA TRP A 21 -0.68 -0.54 -19.45
C TRP A 21 0.38 0.49 -19.04
N LEU A 22 1.66 0.13 -19.09
CA LEU A 22 2.77 1.06 -18.78
C LEU A 22 2.79 2.26 -19.74
N LEU A 23 2.61 2.00 -21.04
CA LEU A 23 2.52 3.05 -22.06
C LEU A 23 1.33 3.98 -21.80
N GLY A 24 0.17 3.41 -21.44
CA GLY A 24 -1.02 4.19 -21.09
C GLY A 24 -0.82 5.08 -19.87
N LYS A 25 -0.16 4.57 -18.82
CA LYS A 25 0.17 5.33 -17.61
C LYS A 25 1.17 6.47 -17.92
N ALA A 26 2.23 6.17 -18.67
CA ALA A 26 3.24 7.15 -19.06
C ALA A 26 2.69 8.25 -19.98
N ALA A 27 1.62 7.96 -20.73
CA ALA A 27 0.96 8.93 -21.60
C ALA A 27 -0.04 9.86 -20.88
N GLU A 28 -0.30 9.68 -19.58
CA GLU A 28 -1.20 10.53 -18.77
C GLU A 28 -2.58 10.80 -19.39
N GLY A 29 -3.11 9.84 -20.17
CA GLY A 29 -4.41 9.94 -20.85
C GLY A 29 -4.39 10.62 -22.23
N SER A 30 -3.22 11.03 -22.73
CA SER A 30 -3.05 11.58 -24.08
C SER A 30 -2.90 10.46 -25.12
N MET A 31 -3.84 10.36 -26.05
CA MET A 31 -3.77 9.35 -27.13
C MET A 31 -2.57 9.58 -28.06
N ARG A 32 -2.16 10.83 -28.26
CA ARG A 32 -1.00 11.18 -29.09
C ARG A 32 0.29 10.67 -28.46
N ASP A 33 0.47 10.91 -27.16
CA ASP A 33 1.66 10.49 -26.44
C ASP A 33 1.69 8.98 -26.29
N ALA A 34 0.54 8.35 -26.06
CA ALA A 34 0.42 6.89 -26.05
C ALA A 34 0.84 6.25 -27.38
N MET A 35 0.42 6.79 -28.54
CA MET A 35 0.91 6.31 -29.85
C MET A 35 2.41 6.56 -30.02
N SER A 36 2.90 7.77 -29.72
CA SER A 36 4.33 8.08 -29.84
C SER A 36 5.23 7.21 -28.94
N LEU A 37 4.78 6.87 -27.73
CA LEU A 37 5.49 5.94 -26.85
C LEU A 37 5.40 4.50 -27.35
N THR A 38 4.27 4.12 -27.97
CA THR A 38 4.11 2.79 -28.57
C THR A 38 5.05 2.59 -29.75
N ASP A 39 5.19 3.59 -30.63
CA ASP A 39 6.15 3.54 -31.74
C ASP A 39 7.60 3.43 -31.25
N GLN A 40 7.95 4.16 -30.19
CA GLN A 40 9.25 4.03 -29.53
C GLN A 40 9.46 2.63 -28.94
N ALA A 41 8.42 2.06 -28.31
CA ALA A 41 8.49 0.71 -27.74
C ALA A 41 8.70 -0.36 -28.81
N ILE A 42 8.02 -0.24 -29.96
CA ILE A 42 8.21 -1.16 -31.10
C ILE A 42 9.64 -1.08 -31.62
N ALA A 43 10.19 0.13 -31.76
CA ALA A 43 11.56 0.33 -32.21
C ALA A 43 12.58 -0.21 -31.20
N PHE A 44 12.34 -0.02 -29.90
CA PHE A 44 13.22 -0.49 -28.83
C PHE A 44 13.18 -2.01 -28.66
N GLY A 45 11.98 -2.61 -28.67
CA GLY A 45 11.74 -4.06 -28.51
C GLY A 45 11.88 -4.88 -29.79
N GLN A 46 12.55 -4.34 -30.82
CA GLN A 46 12.85 -5.02 -32.09
C GLN A 46 11.62 -5.62 -32.79
N GLY A 47 10.51 -4.87 -32.81
CA GLY A 47 9.27 -5.29 -33.46
C GLY A 47 8.29 -6.01 -32.52
N ALA A 48 8.55 -6.05 -31.22
CA ALA A 48 7.60 -6.52 -30.20
C ALA A 48 7.50 -5.53 -29.04
N VAL A 49 6.31 -5.42 -28.44
CA VAL A 49 6.03 -4.54 -27.30
C VAL A 49 5.96 -5.39 -26.03
N ARG A 50 7.12 -5.70 -25.45
CA ARG A 50 7.23 -6.52 -24.23
C ARG A 50 7.35 -5.65 -22.99
N HIS A 51 6.88 -6.16 -21.87
CA HIS A 51 6.86 -5.39 -20.61
C HIS A 51 8.25 -4.94 -20.16
N ALA A 52 9.24 -5.84 -20.18
CA ALA A 52 10.60 -5.54 -19.74
C ALA A 52 11.27 -4.47 -20.61
N ASP A 53 11.04 -4.52 -21.93
CA ASP A 53 11.59 -3.56 -22.90
C ASP A 53 10.96 -2.19 -22.71
N VAL A 54 9.64 -2.13 -22.53
CA VAL A 54 8.91 -0.88 -22.25
C VAL A 54 9.31 -0.29 -20.90
N ALA A 55 9.45 -1.11 -19.86
CA ALA A 55 9.88 -0.65 -18.55
C ALA A 55 11.28 -0.05 -18.60
N ALA A 56 12.22 -0.72 -19.28
CA ALA A 56 13.56 -0.19 -19.50
C ALA A 56 13.56 1.11 -20.32
N MET A 57 12.76 1.18 -21.39
CA MET A 57 12.61 2.37 -22.21
C MET A 57 12.08 3.57 -21.41
N LEU A 58 11.07 3.36 -20.57
CA LEU A 58 10.46 4.40 -19.74
C LEU A 58 11.29 4.71 -18.47
N GLY A 59 12.38 3.97 -18.22
CA GLY A 59 13.15 4.07 -16.99
C GLY A 59 12.36 3.70 -15.74
N THR A 60 11.27 2.94 -15.89
CA THR A 60 10.47 2.47 -14.76
C THR A 60 11.09 1.21 -14.19
N LEU A 61 11.10 1.13 -12.86
CA LEU A 61 11.62 -0.02 -12.14
C LEU A 61 10.91 -1.31 -12.57
N ASP A 62 11.67 -2.40 -12.63
CA ASP A 62 11.10 -3.71 -12.92
C ASP A 62 10.11 -4.08 -11.81
N HIS A 63 8.82 -4.11 -12.16
CA HIS A 63 7.72 -4.38 -11.24
C HIS A 63 7.90 -5.71 -10.49
N ARG A 64 8.65 -6.66 -11.08
CA ARG A 64 8.98 -7.94 -10.45
C ARG A 64 9.75 -7.78 -9.15
N HIS A 65 10.69 -6.83 -9.08
CA HIS A 65 11.47 -6.56 -7.88
C HIS A 65 10.59 -5.98 -6.76
N ILE A 66 9.67 -5.08 -7.11
CA ILE A 66 8.74 -4.51 -6.13
C ILE A 66 7.81 -5.59 -5.57
N LEU A 67 7.31 -6.47 -6.44
CA LEU A 67 6.50 -7.61 -6.03
C LEU A 67 7.31 -8.56 -5.12
N ALA A 68 8.56 -8.88 -5.48
CA ALA A 68 9.42 -9.75 -4.68
C ALA A 68 9.74 -9.16 -3.29
N LEU A 69 9.97 -7.84 -3.20
CA LEU A 69 10.11 -7.14 -1.93
C LEU A 69 8.82 -7.24 -1.09
N ALA A 70 7.65 -7.02 -1.70
CA ALA A 70 6.38 -7.12 -1.00
C ALA A 70 6.08 -8.56 -0.53
N GLU A 71 6.43 -9.58 -1.32
CA GLU A 71 6.35 -10.98 -0.89
C GLU A 71 7.27 -11.29 0.29
N ALA A 72 8.52 -10.82 0.25
CA ALA A 72 9.46 -11.00 1.36
C ALA A 72 8.97 -10.31 2.64
N LEU A 73 8.33 -9.14 2.52
CA LEU A 73 7.66 -8.46 3.63
C LEU A 73 6.49 -9.27 4.21
N ALA A 74 5.69 -9.90 3.33
CA ALA A 74 4.57 -10.75 3.75
C ALA A 74 5.04 -11.96 4.56
N ASP A 75 6.11 -12.60 4.09
CA ASP A 75 6.70 -13.81 4.69
C ASP A 75 7.61 -13.50 5.89
N VAL A 76 7.91 -12.23 6.15
CA VAL A 76 8.87 -11.79 7.17
C VAL A 76 10.26 -12.38 6.92
N ASP A 77 10.63 -12.55 5.65
CA ASP A 77 11.92 -13.11 5.26
C ASP A 77 12.94 -11.98 5.03
N VAL A 78 13.71 -11.71 6.09
CA VAL A 78 14.78 -10.68 6.05
C VAL A 78 15.88 -11.05 5.06
N GLN A 79 16.21 -12.33 4.91
CA GLN A 79 17.30 -12.76 4.03
C GLN A 79 16.92 -12.54 2.57
N ARG A 80 15.72 -12.98 2.19
CA ARG A 80 15.16 -12.73 0.86
C ARG A 80 15.04 -11.24 0.59
N LEU A 81 14.52 -10.46 1.53
CA LEU A 81 14.37 -9.01 1.39
C LEU A 81 15.70 -8.31 1.07
N LEU A 82 16.77 -8.61 1.82
CA LEU A 82 18.08 -8.00 1.58
C LEU A 82 18.74 -8.50 0.29
N ALA A 83 18.48 -9.75 -0.12
CA ALA A 83 18.95 -10.27 -1.39
C ALA A 83 18.30 -9.56 -2.58
N GLU A 84 16.99 -9.29 -2.53
CA GLU A 84 16.28 -8.53 -3.55
C GLU A 84 16.81 -7.08 -3.65
N VAL A 85 17.08 -6.42 -2.51
CA VAL A 85 17.70 -5.08 -2.51
C VAL A 85 19.10 -5.11 -3.14
N ALA A 86 19.88 -6.17 -2.89
CA ALA A 86 21.20 -6.32 -3.50
C ALA A 86 21.11 -6.50 -5.02
N GLN A 87 20.19 -7.32 -5.52
CA GLN A 87 19.95 -7.50 -6.95
C GLN A 87 19.46 -6.22 -7.62
N LEU A 88 18.55 -5.49 -6.97
CA LEU A 88 18.14 -4.16 -7.41
C LEU A 88 19.36 -3.23 -7.52
N ALA A 89 20.24 -3.20 -6.51
CA ALA A 89 21.40 -2.31 -6.51
C ALA A 89 22.39 -2.57 -7.67
N GLU A 90 22.47 -3.80 -8.19
CA GLU A 90 23.29 -4.11 -9.39
C GLU A 90 22.81 -3.37 -10.65
N GLN A 91 21.53 -2.98 -10.69
CA GLN A 91 20.92 -2.27 -11.80
C GLN A 91 21.02 -0.74 -11.66
N GLY A 92 21.56 -0.24 -10.53
CA GLY A 92 21.68 1.19 -10.24
C GLY A 92 20.36 1.98 -10.20
N PRO A 93 19.30 1.49 -9.54
CA PRO A 93 17.99 2.13 -9.53
C PRO A 93 17.99 3.42 -8.71
N ASP A 94 16.97 4.25 -8.94
CA ASP A 94 16.57 5.25 -7.96
C ASP A 94 15.88 4.53 -6.77
N PHE A 95 16.62 4.32 -5.69
CA PHE A 95 16.11 3.70 -4.46
C PHE A 95 14.91 4.42 -3.85
N ALA A 96 14.81 5.72 -4.11
CA ALA A 96 13.75 6.54 -3.60
C ALA A 96 12.46 6.30 -4.42
N ALA A 97 12.58 6.14 -5.73
CA ALA A 97 11.51 5.65 -6.59
C ALA A 97 11.11 4.20 -6.25
N VAL A 98 12.04 3.32 -5.86
CA VAL A 98 11.74 1.96 -5.39
C VAL A 98 10.81 2.00 -4.17
N LEU A 99 11.11 2.88 -3.21
CA LEU A 99 10.29 3.04 -2.01
C LEU A 99 8.91 3.62 -2.31
N ASP A 100 8.81 4.54 -3.27
CA ASP A 100 7.53 5.09 -3.74
C ASP A 100 6.67 4.00 -4.38
N GLU A 101 7.26 3.18 -5.25
CA GLU A 101 6.54 2.12 -5.96
C GLU A 101 6.10 1.01 -4.98
N LEU A 102 6.93 0.66 -4.00
CA LEU A 102 6.55 -0.23 -2.91
C LEU A 102 5.42 0.35 -2.06
N SER A 103 5.45 1.66 -1.77
CA SER A 103 4.38 2.35 -1.03
C SER A 103 3.07 2.37 -1.81
N SER A 104 3.14 2.57 -3.13
CA SER A 104 2.01 2.46 -4.05
C SER A 104 1.42 1.05 -4.05
N MET A 105 2.27 0.01 -4.08
CA MET A 105 1.82 -1.38 -3.97
C MET A 105 1.13 -1.65 -2.62
N LEU A 106 1.70 -1.20 -1.50
CA LEU A 106 1.08 -1.31 -0.18
C LEU A 106 -0.30 -0.62 -0.13
N HIS A 107 -0.44 0.54 -0.78
CA HIS A 107 -1.74 1.19 -0.93
C HIS A 107 -2.74 0.33 -1.70
N ARG A 108 -2.33 -0.26 -2.84
CA ARG A 108 -3.17 -1.17 -3.63
C ARG A 108 -3.58 -2.41 -2.82
N LEU A 109 -2.69 -2.96 -2.01
CA LEU A 109 -3.01 -4.06 -1.08
C LEU A 109 -4.03 -3.63 -0.02
N ALA A 110 -3.93 -2.41 0.53
CA ALA A 110 -4.90 -1.88 1.47
C ALA A 110 -6.30 -1.73 0.83
N VAL A 111 -6.36 -1.19 -0.40
CA VAL A 111 -7.60 -1.09 -1.17
C VAL A 111 -8.18 -2.48 -1.45
N ALA A 112 -7.34 -3.44 -1.84
CA ALA A 112 -7.74 -4.81 -2.11
C ALA A 112 -8.41 -5.50 -0.90
N GLN A 113 -7.93 -5.23 0.33
CA GLN A 113 -8.55 -5.78 1.53
C GLN A 113 -9.92 -5.18 1.86
N MET A 114 -10.15 -3.91 1.52
CA MET A 114 -11.39 -3.19 1.87
C MET A 114 -12.43 -3.26 0.75
N VAL A 115 -11.99 -3.15 -0.50
CA VAL A 115 -12.83 -3.10 -1.70
C VAL A 115 -12.14 -3.87 -2.84
N PRO A 116 -12.25 -5.22 -2.87
CA PRO A 116 -11.61 -6.07 -3.90
C PRO A 116 -11.97 -5.72 -5.35
N ASP A 117 -13.16 -5.15 -5.55
CA ASP A 117 -13.66 -4.74 -6.87
C ASP A 117 -13.08 -3.41 -7.36
N ALA A 118 -12.51 -2.60 -6.45
CA ALA A 118 -11.90 -1.32 -6.78
C ALA A 118 -10.38 -1.41 -6.97
N VAL A 119 -9.81 -2.62 -6.94
CA VAL A 119 -8.38 -2.81 -7.18
C VAL A 119 -8.05 -2.38 -8.60
N ASP A 120 -7.23 -1.36 -8.70
CA ASP A 120 -6.67 -0.91 -9.96
C ASP A 120 -5.89 -2.05 -10.62
N ASN A 121 -6.29 -2.42 -11.84
CA ASN A 121 -5.63 -3.45 -12.64
C ASN A 121 -4.66 -2.85 -13.68
N SER A 122 -4.18 -1.62 -13.44
CA SER A 122 -3.25 -0.93 -14.34
C SER A 122 -1.91 -1.62 -14.56
N HIS A 123 -1.63 -2.76 -13.94
CA HIS A 123 -0.44 -3.57 -14.23
C HIS A 123 -0.78 -5.01 -14.66
N GLY A 124 -2.07 -5.34 -14.85
CA GLY A 124 -2.50 -6.71 -15.19
C GLY A 124 -2.27 -7.73 -14.07
N ASP A 125 -2.03 -7.26 -12.85
CA ASP A 125 -1.58 -8.02 -11.68
C ASP A 125 -2.67 -8.12 -10.59
N ARG A 126 -3.93 -7.79 -10.90
CA ARG A 126 -5.02 -7.77 -9.92
C ARG A 126 -5.11 -9.06 -9.09
N ASP A 127 -5.04 -10.22 -9.73
CA ASP A 127 -5.14 -11.50 -9.03
C ASP A 127 -3.95 -11.75 -8.09
N VAL A 128 -2.75 -11.31 -8.49
CA VAL A 128 -1.55 -11.37 -7.67
C VAL A 128 -1.68 -10.45 -6.45
N ILE A 129 -2.18 -9.23 -6.65
CA ILE A 129 -2.43 -8.25 -5.57
C ILE A 129 -3.47 -8.80 -4.58
N LEU A 130 -4.57 -9.40 -5.06
CA LEU A 130 -5.58 -10.00 -4.21
C LEU A 130 -5.02 -11.15 -3.36
N GLN A 131 -4.22 -12.04 -3.97
CA GLN A 131 -3.56 -13.12 -3.26
C GLN A 131 -2.57 -12.59 -2.22
N LEU A 132 -1.74 -11.61 -2.60
CA LEU A 132 -0.76 -11.02 -1.71
C LEU A 132 -1.43 -10.28 -0.54
N ALA A 133 -2.51 -9.54 -0.80
CA ALA A 133 -3.28 -8.83 0.21
C ALA A 133 -3.81 -9.77 1.31
N SER A 134 -4.17 -11.01 0.96
CA SER A 134 -4.63 -12.01 1.92
C SER A 134 -3.56 -12.49 2.91
N ARG A 135 -2.26 -12.29 2.58
CA ARG A 135 -1.12 -12.70 3.41
C ARG A 135 -0.77 -11.66 4.48
N PHE A 136 -1.25 -10.43 4.35
CA PHE A 136 -1.04 -9.36 5.31
C PHE A 136 -2.25 -9.19 6.23
N THR A 137 -2.01 -8.70 7.45
CA THR A 137 -3.09 -8.10 8.25
C THR A 137 -3.29 -6.65 7.83
N ALA A 138 -4.50 -6.10 8.06
CA ALA A 138 -4.77 -4.70 7.76
C ALA A 138 -3.84 -3.76 8.56
N GLU A 139 -3.55 -4.12 9.80
CA GLU A 139 -2.62 -3.40 10.68
C GLU A 139 -1.19 -3.40 10.13
N ASP A 140 -0.71 -4.53 9.60
CA ASP A 140 0.63 -4.63 8.99
C ASP A 140 0.74 -3.70 7.78
N ILE A 141 -0.25 -3.71 6.88
CA ILE A 141 -0.23 -2.87 5.67
C ILE A 141 -0.19 -1.39 6.06
N GLN A 142 -1.04 -0.95 6.99
CA GLN A 142 -1.08 0.45 7.42
C GLN A 142 0.23 0.87 8.09
N LEU A 143 0.82 0.01 8.91
CA LEU A 143 2.12 0.25 9.53
C LEU A 143 3.22 0.36 8.48
N TYR A 144 3.27 -0.57 7.53
CA TYR A 144 4.32 -0.62 6.51
C TYR A 144 4.22 0.60 5.59
N TYR A 145 3.01 0.94 5.16
CA TYR A 145 2.76 2.14 4.37
C TYR A 145 3.26 3.41 5.09
N GLN A 146 2.93 3.56 6.37
CA GLN A 146 3.36 4.73 7.14
C GLN A 146 4.88 4.78 7.35
N ILE A 147 5.53 3.62 7.55
CA ILE A 147 7.00 3.53 7.61
C ILE A 147 7.62 3.90 6.26
N GLY A 148 7.02 3.48 5.15
CA GLY A 148 7.48 3.80 3.80
C GLY A 148 7.44 5.30 3.50
N ILE A 149 6.30 5.95 3.75
CA ILE A 149 6.16 7.40 3.57
C ILE A 149 7.17 8.18 4.45
N GLN A 150 7.39 7.74 5.69
CA GLN A 150 8.37 8.40 6.55
C GLN A 150 9.81 8.14 6.08
N GLY A 151 10.14 6.91 5.70
CA GLY A 151 11.45 6.55 5.15
C GLY A 151 11.78 7.34 3.88
N ARG A 152 10.78 7.64 3.04
CA ARG A 152 10.95 8.49 1.85
C ARG A 152 11.39 9.91 2.20
N GLY A 153 10.87 10.48 3.28
CA GLY A 153 11.33 11.76 3.83
C GLY A 153 12.74 11.67 4.40
N ASP A 154 13.04 10.60 5.14
CA ASP A 154 14.36 10.36 5.75
C ASP A 154 15.48 10.22 4.68
N MET A 155 15.16 9.68 3.49
CA MET A 155 16.12 9.47 2.40
C MET A 155 16.78 10.76 1.89
N VAL A 156 16.11 11.91 1.96
CA VAL A 156 16.67 13.20 1.52
C VAL A 156 17.91 13.60 2.33
N HIS A 157 17.99 13.10 3.58
CA HIS A 157 19.07 13.41 4.51
C HIS A 157 19.98 12.20 4.76
N ALA A 158 19.78 11.10 4.04
CA ALA A 158 20.55 9.89 4.21
C ALA A 158 21.95 10.03 3.58
N PRO A 159 23.01 9.55 4.25
CA PRO A 159 24.36 9.54 3.68
C PRO A 159 24.50 8.54 2.52
N ASP A 160 23.72 7.47 2.54
CA ASP A 160 23.65 6.45 1.50
C ASP A 160 22.19 6.01 1.31
N LEU A 161 21.68 6.13 0.09
CA LEU A 161 20.28 5.86 -0.24
C LEU A 161 19.93 4.37 -0.15
N ARG A 162 20.89 3.50 -0.50
CA ARG A 162 20.71 2.04 -0.38
C ARG A 162 20.51 1.65 1.09
N SER A 163 21.42 2.08 1.96
CA SER A 163 21.32 1.84 3.40
C SER A 163 20.03 2.41 3.99
N ALA A 164 19.57 3.56 3.49
CA ALA A 164 18.28 4.14 3.90
C ALA A 164 17.08 3.26 3.52
N LEU A 165 17.08 2.68 2.31
CA LEU A 165 16.07 1.72 1.90
C LEU A 165 16.12 0.47 2.78
N GLU A 166 17.29 -0.14 2.94
CA GLU A 166 17.48 -1.35 3.77
C GLU A 166 16.98 -1.11 5.20
N MET A 167 17.36 0.01 5.83
CA MET A 167 16.92 0.35 7.19
C MET A 167 15.41 0.62 7.27
N THR A 168 14.80 1.19 6.23
CA THR A 168 13.35 1.41 6.16
C THR A 168 12.60 0.07 6.07
N LEU A 169 13.07 -0.86 5.24
CA LEU A 169 12.47 -2.18 5.10
C LEU A 169 12.66 -3.04 6.37
N LEU A 170 13.85 -3.02 6.98
CA LEU A 170 14.11 -3.67 8.26
C LEU A 170 13.21 -3.11 9.37
N ARG A 171 12.92 -1.80 9.34
CA ARG A 171 11.99 -1.16 10.27
C ARG A 171 10.56 -1.70 10.10
N MET A 172 10.09 -1.93 8.87
CA MET A 172 8.79 -2.57 8.62
C MET A 172 8.71 -3.94 9.30
N LEU A 173 9.72 -4.79 9.09
CA LEU A 173 9.75 -6.13 9.69
C LEU A 173 9.88 -6.10 11.22
N ALA A 174 10.69 -5.20 11.77
CA ALA A 174 10.95 -5.11 13.21
C ALA A 174 9.75 -4.62 14.04
N PHE A 175 8.93 -3.72 13.49
CA PHE A 175 7.79 -3.12 14.18
C PHE A 175 6.47 -3.85 13.93
N ARG A 176 6.48 -4.97 13.21
CA ARG A 176 5.30 -5.78 12.95
C ARG A 176 4.63 -6.19 14.28
N PRO A 177 3.35 -5.86 14.51
CA PRO A 177 2.66 -6.20 15.76
C PRO A 177 2.60 -7.73 15.92
N ARG A 178 3.35 -8.26 16.88
CA ARG A 178 3.26 -9.68 17.24
C ARG A 178 1.94 -9.92 17.96
N VAL A 179 1.09 -10.76 17.36
CA VAL A 179 -0.08 -11.28 18.07
C VAL A 179 0.44 -12.12 19.23
N CYS A 180 0.39 -11.59 20.45
CA CYS A 180 0.64 -12.33 21.66
C CYS A 180 -0.44 -13.43 21.78
N ARG A 181 -0.19 -14.62 21.21
CA ARG A 181 -1.01 -15.79 21.49
C ARG A 181 -0.78 -16.18 22.94
N ASN A 182 -1.83 -16.07 23.74
CA ASN A 182 -1.91 -16.50 25.13
C ASN A 182 -1.23 -17.87 25.32
N HIS A 183 0.01 -17.86 25.83
CA HIS A 183 0.62 -19.01 26.46
C HIS A 183 0.82 -18.64 27.93
N HIS A 184 0.48 -19.58 28.81
CA HIS A 184 0.41 -19.43 30.26
C HIS A 184 1.42 -18.44 30.85
N VAL A 185 0.91 -17.61 31.76
CA VAL A 185 1.69 -16.74 32.64
C VAL A 185 2.68 -17.58 33.44
N ARG A 186 3.87 -17.79 32.88
CA ARG A 186 5.10 -17.97 33.64
C ARG A 186 5.90 -16.70 33.45
N SER A 187 5.90 -15.94 34.54
CA SER A 187 6.66 -14.72 34.77
C SER A 187 8.12 -14.91 34.39
N TYR A 188 8.45 -14.54 33.15
CA TYR A 188 9.78 -14.08 32.80
C TYR A 188 9.66 -12.60 32.47
N HIS A 189 10.46 -11.81 33.16
CA HIS A 189 10.64 -10.39 32.96
C HIS A 189 10.75 -10.07 31.46
N CYS A 190 9.69 -9.50 30.88
CA CYS A 190 9.80 -8.73 29.66
C CYS A 190 10.39 -7.38 30.06
N ALA A 191 11.72 -7.26 30.00
CA ALA A 191 12.39 -5.99 30.18
C ALA A 191 12.25 -5.13 28.91
N ALA A 192 11.02 -4.75 28.58
CA ALA A 192 10.76 -3.47 27.94
C ALA A 192 10.43 -2.50 29.06
N SER A 193 11.44 -1.79 29.56
CA SER A 193 11.27 -0.83 30.64
C SER A 193 10.31 0.30 30.21
N PRO A 194 9.34 0.72 31.05
CA PRO A 194 8.33 1.72 30.69
C PRO A 194 8.83 3.17 30.59
N GLN A 195 10.13 3.41 30.43
CA GLN A 195 10.73 4.76 30.58
C GLN A 195 11.21 5.42 29.28
N LYS A 196 10.98 4.82 28.11
CA LYS A 196 11.17 5.49 26.80
C LYS A 196 9.85 5.76 26.05
N LEU A 197 8.73 5.88 26.78
CA LEU A 197 7.44 6.31 26.21
C LEU A 197 7.14 7.81 26.37
N GLY A 198 8.10 8.62 26.84
CA GLY A 198 7.88 10.05 27.09
C GLY A 198 8.20 10.98 25.92
N LEU A 199 9.12 10.60 25.02
CA LEU A 199 9.61 11.49 23.95
C LEU A 199 9.12 11.12 22.54
N LEU A 200 8.76 9.87 22.27
CA LEU A 200 8.18 9.46 20.99
C LEU A 200 6.64 9.54 20.95
N GLN A 201 5.99 9.67 22.11
CA GLN A 201 4.53 9.88 22.18
C GLN A 201 4.14 11.34 21.85
N LYS A 202 5.08 12.29 21.95
CA LYS A 202 4.84 13.70 21.60
C LYS A 202 4.91 14.00 20.10
N LEU A 203 5.54 13.14 19.29
CA LEU A 203 5.67 13.37 17.84
C LEU A 203 4.54 12.74 17.01
N TRP A 204 3.66 11.92 17.61
CA TRP A 204 2.70 11.07 16.88
C TRP A 204 1.24 11.20 17.35
N LEU A 205 0.92 12.22 18.15
CA LEU A 205 -0.42 12.41 18.69
C LEU A 205 -1.52 12.92 17.71
N PRO A 206 -1.24 13.60 16.57
CA PRO A 206 -2.32 14.10 15.73
C PRO A 206 -2.99 13.01 14.84
N GLN A 207 -2.28 11.94 14.47
CA GLN A 207 -2.83 10.92 13.55
C GLN A 207 -3.66 9.84 14.26
N LYS A 208 -3.29 9.44 15.49
CA LYS A 208 -4.07 8.48 16.29
C LYS A 208 -5.47 9.01 16.64
N LEU A 209 -5.60 10.32 16.90
CA LEU A 209 -6.89 10.95 17.17
C LEU A 209 -7.81 10.99 15.94
N TRP A 210 -7.24 11.10 14.74
CA TRP A 210 -8.00 11.10 13.48
C TRP A 210 -8.62 9.73 13.18
N LEU A 211 -7.86 8.64 13.38
CA LEU A 211 -8.36 7.27 13.17
C LEU A 211 -9.42 6.88 14.23
N MET A 212 -9.18 7.22 15.50
CA MET A 212 -10.10 6.86 16.60
C MET A 212 -11.43 7.64 16.57
N ARG A 213 -11.48 8.84 15.97
CA ARG A 213 -12.73 9.60 15.81
C ARG A 213 -13.59 9.15 14.63
N ARG A 214 -13.06 8.37 13.67
CA ARG A 214 -13.76 7.98 12.44
C ARG A 214 -14.29 6.53 12.44
N MET A 215 -13.90 5.70 13.41
CA MET A 215 -14.32 4.29 13.55
C MET A 215 -15.41 4.06 14.63
N LEU A 216 -16.25 5.05 14.94
CA LEU A 216 -17.47 4.81 15.72
C LEU A 216 -18.64 4.52 14.76
N PRO A 217 -19.30 3.36 14.85
CA PRO A 217 -20.48 3.07 14.03
C PRO A 217 -21.68 3.92 14.47
N CYS A 218 -22.36 4.51 13.48
CA CYS A 218 -23.71 5.08 13.61
C CYS A 218 -24.72 4.03 14.11
N ARG A 219 -25.20 4.19 15.35
CA ARG A 219 -26.42 3.57 15.95
C ARG A 219 -26.49 4.11 17.40
N LEU A 220 -27.48 4.84 17.90
CA LEU A 220 -28.92 4.96 17.65
C LEU A 220 -29.36 6.41 17.87
N LEU A 221 -30.25 6.90 16.99
CA LEU A 221 -31.24 7.92 17.31
C LEU A 221 -32.32 7.29 18.20
N ILE A 222 -32.36 7.64 19.48
CA ILE A 222 -33.59 7.55 20.28
C ILE A 222 -33.82 8.95 20.87
N ARG A 223 -34.86 9.62 20.37
CA ARG A 223 -35.36 10.89 20.91
C ARG A 223 -35.89 10.67 22.33
N PRO A 224 -35.62 11.55 23.31
CA PRO A 224 -36.40 11.56 24.53
C PRO A 224 -37.79 12.12 24.22
N HIS A 225 -38.81 11.26 24.30
CA HIS A 225 -40.21 11.68 24.39
C HIS A 225 -40.43 12.37 25.75
N HIS A 226 -40.88 13.63 25.73
CA HIS A 226 -41.46 14.28 26.89
C HIS A 226 -42.68 13.49 27.40
N PRO A 227 -42.84 13.23 28.71
CA PRO A 227 -44.12 12.95 29.30
C PRO A 227 -44.64 14.24 29.97
N GLY A 228 -45.49 14.97 29.25
CA GLY A 228 -46.36 15.99 29.82
C GLY A 228 -47.76 15.40 30.00
N THR A 229 -48.13 15.20 31.26
CA THR A 229 -49.48 15.42 31.82
C THR A 229 -50.63 14.52 31.35
N LEU A 230 -51.18 13.70 32.28
CA LEU A 230 -52.61 13.41 32.42
C LEU A 230 -52.82 12.76 33.81
N ALA A 231 -53.32 13.55 34.75
CA ALA A 231 -54.70 13.47 35.24
C ALA A 231 -54.99 12.21 36.07
N ARG A 232 -54.98 12.38 37.41
CA ARG A 232 -55.77 11.54 38.32
C ARG A 232 -57.01 12.31 38.74
N SER A 233 -58.15 11.75 38.38
CA SER A 233 -59.49 12.07 38.86
C SER A 233 -59.77 11.39 40.20
N GLU A 234 -60.26 12.15 41.17
CA GLU A 234 -61.06 11.72 42.34
C GLU A 234 -61.75 13.02 42.84
N VAL A 235 -62.98 13.32 42.40
CA VAL A 235 -64.29 12.96 43.01
C VAL A 235 -64.49 13.51 44.43
N SER A 236 -65.26 14.62 44.49
CA SER A 236 -66.39 14.91 45.40
C SER A 236 -66.20 14.81 46.93
N ALA A 237 -66.29 15.95 47.63
CA ALA A 237 -67.36 16.24 48.61
C ALA A 237 -67.19 17.63 49.28
N ARG A 238 -68.31 18.38 49.35
CA ARG A 238 -68.84 19.22 50.48
C ARG A 238 -67.81 20.01 51.32
N SER A 239 -67.94 21.32 51.55
CA SER A 239 -69.10 22.16 51.88
C SER A 239 -68.70 23.63 51.78
#